data_AF-A0A952PPZ5-F1
#
_entry.id   AF-A0A952PPZ5-F1
#
_cell.length_a   1.000
_cell.length_b   1.000
_cell.length_c   1.000
_cell.angle_alpha   90.00
_cell.angle_beta   90.00
_cell.angle_gamma   90.00
#
_symmetry.space_group_name_H-M   'P 1'
#
loop_
_entity.id
_entity.type
_entity.pdbx_description
1 polymer ?
#
loop_
_entity_poly.entity_id
_entity_poly.type
_entity_poly.pdbx_seq_one_letter_code
_entity_poly.pdbx_strand_id
1 'polypeptide(L)'
;GAGVILDEPPSFYESGKIYMACGSGGYVGLVRLEDGRLDVAAALDPSYSRKASGVAEAAAEILAGCGLPAPSTWKDSHWAGTQVLTRRRDRVAGHRLFIAGDACGYPEPFTGEGIAWALQSGLVTASLASSGIREWQPELIAAWQDRYRILRKQQSRSALVARTLRNETTRRLLINSAATFPSIAATAVKYITSVRSAVWQG
;
A
#
# COMPACT_ATOMS: atom_id res chain seq x y z
N GLY A 1 5.45 6.88 -5.92
CA GLY A 1 4.20 6.68 -6.69
C GLY A 1 3.72 8.02 -7.16
N ALA A 2 2.50 8.11 -7.65
CA ALA A 2 1.86 9.37 -7.99
C ALA A 2 0.35 9.25 -7.79
N GLY A 3 -0.31 10.34 -7.42
CA GLY A 3 -1.76 10.32 -7.27
C GLY A 3 -2.42 11.61 -7.73
N VAL A 4 -3.71 11.53 -8.04
CA VAL A 4 -4.55 12.65 -8.46
C VAL A 4 -5.98 12.42 -8.01
N ILE A 5 -6.66 13.50 -7.60
CA ILE A 5 -8.09 13.48 -7.29
C ILE A 5 -8.81 14.20 -8.43
N LEU A 6 -9.86 13.57 -8.97
CA LEU A 6 -10.62 14.07 -10.10
C LEU A 6 -12.05 14.39 -9.68
N ASP A 7 -12.52 15.60 -10.02
CA ASP A 7 -13.86 16.06 -9.67
C ASP A 7 -14.96 15.42 -10.56
N GLU A 8 -14.61 15.09 -11.81
CA GLU A 8 -15.54 14.52 -12.79
C GLU A 8 -15.13 13.09 -13.20
N PRO A 9 -15.47 12.08 -12.38
CA PRO A 9 -15.09 10.72 -12.68
C PRO A 9 -16.07 9.99 -13.61
N PRO A 10 -15.58 9.05 -14.45
CA PRO A 10 -16.44 8.20 -15.25
C PRO A 10 -17.48 7.46 -14.40
N SER A 11 -18.72 7.36 -14.90
CA SER A 11 -19.81 6.64 -14.23
C SER A 11 -19.51 5.15 -13.99
N PHE A 12 -18.54 4.60 -14.73
CA PHE A 12 -18.06 3.23 -14.59
C PHE A 12 -17.53 2.89 -13.18
N TYR A 13 -16.88 3.85 -12.51
CA TYR A 13 -16.30 3.62 -11.19
C TYR A 13 -17.36 3.82 -10.11
N GLU A 14 -17.75 2.76 -9.42
CA GLU A 14 -18.81 2.77 -8.41
C GLU A 14 -18.28 2.99 -6.99
N SER A 15 -19.12 3.56 -6.12
CA SER A 15 -18.84 3.67 -4.68
C SER A 15 -18.74 2.29 -4.02
N GLY A 16 -17.88 2.16 -3.00
CA GLY A 16 -17.69 0.92 -2.25
C GLY A 16 -16.87 -0.16 -2.98
N LYS A 17 -16.30 0.16 -4.16
CA LYS A 17 -15.41 -0.72 -4.91
C LYS A 17 -14.04 -0.08 -5.08
N ILE A 18 -13.00 -0.91 -4.98
CA ILE A 18 -11.62 -0.54 -5.33
C ILE A 18 -11.30 -1.24 -6.65
N TYR A 19 -10.90 -0.46 -7.65
CA TYR A 19 -10.48 -0.97 -8.95
C TYR A 19 -8.96 -0.99 -8.98
N MET A 20 -8.37 -2.16 -9.20
CA MET A 20 -6.92 -2.35 -9.25
C MET A 20 -6.51 -2.86 -10.63
N ALA A 21 -5.96 -1.98 -11.46
CA ALA A 21 -5.38 -2.34 -12.75
C ALA A 21 -3.88 -2.59 -12.61
N CYS A 22 -3.41 -3.71 -13.13
CA CYS A 22 -2.01 -4.10 -13.06
C CYS A 22 -1.46 -4.31 -14.47
N GLY A 23 -0.33 -3.70 -14.78
CA GLY A 23 0.38 -3.82 -16.06
C GLY A 23 1.84 -4.23 -15.86
N SER A 24 2.61 -4.27 -16.93
CA SER A 24 4.07 -4.49 -16.88
C SER A 24 4.82 -3.30 -16.26
N GLY A 25 4.25 -2.10 -16.40
CA GLY A 25 4.79 -0.85 -15.85
C GLY A 25 4.49 -0.58 -14.38
N GLY A 26 3.72 -1.44 -13.70
CA GLY A 26 3.27 -1.24 -12.33
C GLY A 26 1.77 -1.45 -12.17
N TYR A 27 1.13 -0.65 -11.33
CA TYR A 27 -0.32 -0.73 -11.09
C TYR A 27 -0.96 0.64 -10.85
N VAL A 28 -2.28 0.70 -11.07
CA VAL A 28 -3.15 1.86 -10.85
C VAL A 28 -4.34 1.42 -10.01
N GLY A 29 -4.56 2.07 -8.87
CA GLY A 29 -5.73 1.94 -8.04
C GLY A 29 -6.68 3.11 -8.26
N LEU A 30 -7.99 2.83 -8.32
CA LEU A 30 -9.03 3.84 -8.42
C LEU A 30 -10.14 3.56 -7.41
N VAL A 31 -10.56 4.60 -6.70
CA VAL A 31 -11.66 4.52 -5.73
C VAL A 31 -12.50 5.79 -5.77
N ARG A 32 -13.82 5.64 -5.80
CA ARG A 32 -14.74 6.77 -5.66
C ARG A 32 -14.83 7.14 -4.17
N LEU A 33 -14.48 8.38 -3.87
CA LEU A 33 -14.56 8.98 -2.53
C LEU A 33 -16.02 9.24 -2.13
N GLU A 34 -16.25 9.45 -0.83
CA GLU A 34 -17.58 9.69 -0.27
C GLU A 34 -18.26 10.94 -0.82
N ASP A 35 -17.47 11.95 -1.21
CA ASP A 35 -17.95 13.18 -1.85
C ASP A 35 -18.15 13.04 -3.37
N GLY A 36 -18.02 11.84 -3.91
CA GLY A 36 -18.26 11.52 -5.31
C GLY A 36 -17.06 11.70 -6.23
N ARG A 37 -15.95 12.30 -5.78
CA ARG A 37 -14.70 12.43 -6.55
C ARG A 37 -14.00 11.09 -6.72
N LEU A 38 -13.02 11.02 -7.61
CA LEU A 38 -12.23 9.80 -7.84
C LEU A 38 -10.79 10.02 -7.45
N ASP A 39 -10.33 9.24 -6.48
CA ASP A 39 -8.92 9.12 -6.14
C ASP A 39 -8.27 8.09 -7.06
N VAL A 40 -7.19 8.51 -7.70
CA VAL A 40 -6.38 7.69 -8.58
C VAL A 40 -4.97 7.66 -8.01
N ALA A 41 -4.49 6.45 -7.69
CA ALA A 41 -3.15 6.24 -7.17
C ALA A 41 -2.38 5.25 -8.06
N ALA A 42 -1.21 5.67 -8.55
CA ALA A 42 -0.37 4.88 -9.42
C ALA A 42 1.00 4.60 -8.78
N ALA A 43 1.41 3.34 -8.81
CA ALA A 43 2.78 2.94 -8.48
C ALA A 43 3.42 2.39 -9.76
N LEU A 44 4.18 3.26 -10.41
CA LEU A 44 4.76 3.02 -11.73
C LEU A 44 6.27 2.91 -11.64
N ASP A 45 6.85 2.08 -12.51
CA ASP A 45 8.28 2.08 -12.76
C ASP A 45 8.69 3.41 -13.43
N PRO A 46 9.69 4.13 -12.91
CA PRO A 46 10.10 5.42 -13.47
C PRO A 46 10.54 5.36 -14.94
N SER A 47 11.14 4.25 -15.37
CA SER A 47 11.51 4.07 -16.79
C SER A 47 10.28 3.83 -17.67
N TYR A 48 9.27 3.13 -17.15
CA TYR A 48 7.99 2.94 -17.83
C TYR A 48 7.26 4.28 -18.00
N SER A 49 7.11 5.06 -16.92
CA SER A 49 6.49 6.40 -17.00
C SER A 49 7.20 7.32 -18.00
N ARG A 50 8.54 7.30 -18.04
CA ARG A 50 9.29 8.09 -19.01
C ARG A 50 9.05 7.65 -20.45
N LYS A 51 8.97 6.35 -20.72
CA LYS A 51 8.70 5.81 -22.06
C LYS A 51 7.29 6.13 -22.54
N ALA A 52 6.31 6.14 -21.62
CA ALA A 52 4.93 6.49 -21.92
C ALA A 52 4.70 8.01 -22.01
N SER A 53 5.73 8.85 -21.88
CA SER A 53 5.63 10.33 -21.86
C SER A 53 5.00 10.94 -20.62
N GLY A 54 4.83 10.19 -19.53
CA GLY A 54 4.24 10.72 -18.31
C GLY A 54 3.65 9.67 -17.38
N VAL A 55 3.24 10.12 -16.20
CA VAL A 55 2.51 9.28 -15.23
C VAL A 55 1.10 9.00 -15.72
N ALA A 56 0.40 10.02 -16.24
CA ALA A 56 -0.98 9.90 -16.70
C ALA A 56 -1.09 8.93 -17.89
N GLU A 57 -0.20 9.05 -18.86
CA GLU A 57 -0.14 8.19 -20.04
C GLU A 57 0.21 6.75 -19.68
N ALA A 58 1.22 6.55 -18.81
CA ALA A 58 1.54 5.21 -18.31
C ALA A 58 0.36 4.58 -17.55
N ALA A 59 -0.36 5.36 -16.73
CA ALA A 59 -1.55 4.88 -16.06
C ALA A 59 -2.65 4.53 -17.08
N ALA A 60 -2.83 5.35 -18.13
CA ALA A 60 -3.80 5.11 -19.20
C ALA A 60 -3.54 3.79 -19.94
N GLU A 61 -2.28 3.52 -20.29
CA GLU A 61 -1.89 2.26 -20.94
C GLU A 61 -2.21 1.04 -20.07
N ILE A 62 -1.97 1.13 -18.76
CA ILE A 62 -2.30 0.05 -17.82
C ILE A 62 -3.81 -0.16 -17.72
N LEU A 63 -4.60 0.93 -17.64
CA LEU A 63 -6.06 0.82 -17.60
C LEU A 63 -6.62 0.22 -18.89
N ALA A 64 -6.16 0.70 -20.04
CA ALA A 64 -6.56 0.18 -21.35
C ALA A 64 -6.21 -1.32 -21.48
N GLY A 65 -5.03 -1.73 -21.03
CA GLY A 65 -4.62 -3.13 -20.99
C GLY A 65 -5.45 -4.03 -20.07
N CYS A 66 -6.18 -3.43 -19.11
CA CYS A 66 -7.14 -4.12 -18.25
C CYS A 66 -8.61 -3.92 -18.67
N GLY A 67 -8.87 -3.23 -19.79
CA GLY A 67 -10.24 -2.91 -20.23
C GLY A 67 -10.98 -1.92 -19.32
N LEU A 68 -10.25 -1.13 -18.54
CA LEU A 68 -10.83 -0.08 -17.68
C LEU A 68 -10.79 1.28 -18.37
N PRO A 69 -11.85 2.11 -18.25
CA PRO A 69 -11.90 3.42 -18.88
C PRO A 69 -10.96 4.41 -18.18
N ALA A 70 -10.06 5.03 -18.94
CA ALA A 70 -9.25 6.13 -18.44
C ALA A 70 -10.13 7.38 -18.22
N PRO A 71 -9.99 8.10 -17.08
CA PRO A 71 -10.63 9.40 -16.91
C PRO A 71 -10.15 10.41 -17.97
N SER A 72 -11.05 11.21 -18.53
CA SER A 72 -10.72 12.16 -19.61
C SER A 72 -9.88 13.36 -19.14
N THR A 73 -10.06 13.79 -17.90
CA THR A 73 -9.52 15.06 -17.36
C THR A 73 -8.17 14.93 -16.65
N TRP A 74 -7.69 13.71 -16.43
CA TRP A 74 -6.52 13.47 -15.58
C TRP A 74 -5.16 13.80 -16.21
N LYS A 75 -5.09 14.01 -17.54
CA LYS A 75 -3.83 14.29 -18.23
C LYS A 75 -3.29 15.66 -17.87
N ASP A 76 -4.19 16.64 -17.83
CA ASP A 76 -3.88 18.03 -17.49
C ASP A 76 -3.92 18.30 -15.98
N SER A 77 -4.29 17.29 -15.19
CA SER A 77 -4.40 17.39 -13.75
C SER A 77 -3.03 17.32 -13.07
N HIS A 78 -2.90 17.95 -11.90
CA HIS A 78 -1.66 17.92 -11.14
C HIS A 78 -1.50 16.58 -10.41
N TRP A 79 -0.54 15.77 -10.86
CA TRP A 79 -0.17 14.52 -10.20
C TRP A 79 0.81 14.77 -9.06
N ALA A 80 0.39 14.46 -7.84
CA ALA A 80 1.25 14.50 -6.66
C ALA A 80 2.20 13.30 -6.67
N GLY A 81 3.45 13.52 -7.05
CA GLY A 81 4.51 12.53 -6.97
C GLY A 81 4.95 12.28 -5.52
N THR A 82 5.07 11.01 -5.14
CA THR A 82 5.76 10.58 -3.92
C THR A 82 7.09 9.94 -4.29
N GLN A 83 8.17 10.37 -3.61
CA GLN A 83 9.47 9.73 -3.74
C GLN A 83 9.37 8.24 -3.38
N VAL A 84 10.38 7.46 -3.80
CA VAL A 84 10.45 6.03 -3.50
C VAL A 84 10.59 5.86 -1.98
N LEU A 85 9.47 5.57 -1.31
CA LEU A 85 9.38 5.50 0.16
C LEU A 85 10.05 4.25 0.74
N THR A 86 10.50 3.29 -0.09
CA THR A 86 11.13 2.05 0.39
C THR A 86 12.49 2.33 1.00
N ARG A 87 12.45 2.76 2.27
CA ARG A 87 13.59 2.90 3.15
C ARG A 87 13.48 1.84 4.23
N ARG A 88 14.62 1.32 4.66
CA ARG A 88 14.72 0.41 5.79
C ARG A 88 15.54 1.07 6.89
N ARG A 89 15.12 0.91 8.14
CA ARG A 89 15.95 1.21 9.32
C ARG A 89 16.23 -0.05 10.10
N ASP A 90 17.50 -0.27 10.42
CA ASP A 90 17.90 -1.38 11.29
C ASP A 90 17.80 -1.01 12.78
N ARG A 91 17.75 0.30 13.10
CA ARG A 91 17.51 0.81 14.46
C ARG A 91 16.26 1.68 14.48
N VAL A 92 15.28 1.36 15.30
CA VAL A 92 14.02 2.13 15.44
C VAL A 92 13.85 2.76 16.82
N ALA A 93 14.83 2.57 17.70
CA ALA A 93 14.87 3.13 19.04
C ALA A 93 16.25 3.71 19.37
N GLY A 94 16.25 4.70 20.28
CA GLY A 94 17.44 5.31 20.87
C GLY A 94 17.11 5.93 22.24
N HIS A 95 18.11 6.54 22.89
CA HIS A 95 17.87 7.23 24.16
C HIS A 95 16.79 8.29 23.98
N ARG A 96 15.66 8.13 24.68
CA ARG A 96 14.48 9.01 24.61
C ARG A 96 13.93 9.22 23.19
N LEU A 97 14.10 8.22 22.31
CA LEU A 97 13.65 8.29 20.93
C LEU A 97 13.02 6.96 20.52
N PHE A 98 11.76 7.02 20.10
CA PHE A 98 11.09 5.92 19.39
C PHE A 98 10.64 6.41 18.02
N ILE A 99 10.82 5.57 17.01
CA ILE A 99 10.39 5.86 15.66
C ILE A 99 9.17 4.99 15.37
N ALA A 100 8.18 5.58 14.70
CA ALA A 100 6.92 4.95 14.34
C ALA A 100 6.53 5.33 12.90
N GLY A 101 5.52 4.64 12.36
CA GLY A 101 5.01 4.91 11.03
C GLY A 101 6.02 4.68 9.93
N ASP A 102 5.86 5.43 8.84
CA ASP A 102 6.68 5.33 7.64
C ASP A 102 8.16 5.65 7.93
N ALA A 103 8.45 6.36 9.03
CA ALA A 103 9.81 6.64 9.47
C ALA A 103 10.58 5.38 9.93
N CYS A 104 9.88 4.32 10.37
CA CYS A 104 10.49 3.01 10.64
C CYS A 104 10.97 2.32 9.36
N GLY A 105 10.35 2.67 8.24
CA GLY A 105 10.51 2.04 6.94
C GLY A 105 9.16 1.68 6.35
N TYR A 106 9.00 1.99 5.07
CA TYR A 106 7.76 1.81 4.33
C TYR A 106 7.80 0.48 3.57
N PRO A 107 6.97 -0.51 3.94
CA PRO A 107 6.74 -1.67 3.08
C PRO A 107 5.93 -1.28 1.84
N GLU A 108 6.01 -2.14 0.83
CA GLU A 108 5.43 -1.97 -0.50
C GLU A 108 3.93 -1.54 -0.47
N PRO A 109 3.49 -0.59 -1.33
CA PRO A 109 2.15 0.04 -1.23
C PRO A 109 0.96 -0.76 -1.77
N PHE A 110 1.16 -1.91 -2.43
CA PHE A 110 0.10 -2.63 -3.16
C PHE A 110 -0.97 -3.20 -2.25
N THR A 111 -0.60 -3.69 -1.06
CA THR A 111 -1.56 -4.29 -0.13
C THR A 111 -2.33 -3.26 0.70
N GLY A 112 -1.99 -1.96 0.60
CA GLY A 112 -2.66 -0.89 1.33
C GLY A 112 -2.46 -0.93 2.86
N GLU A 113 -1.51 -1.72 3.36
CA GLU A 113 -1.37 -1.92 4.80
C GLU A 113 -0.63 -0.79 5.52
N GLY A 114 -0.01 0.15 4.80
CA GLY A 114 0.88 1.19 5.38
C GLY A 114 0.26 1.94 6.55
N ILE A 115 -1.00 2.37 6.43
CA ILE A 115 -1.72 3.06 7.50
C ILE A 115 -1.93 2.14 8.72
N ALA A 116 -2.29 0.87 8.51
CA ALA A 116 -2.46 -0.08 9.60
C ALA A 116 -1.13 -0.29 10.36
N TRP A 117 -0.01 -0.39 9.64
CA TRP A 117 1.33 -0.45 10.24
C TRP A 117 1.69 0.82 11.01
N ALA A 118 1.35 1.99 10.46
CA ALA A 118 1.60 3.26 11.12
C ALA A 118 0.81 3.39 12.43
N LEU A 119 -0.46 3.01 12.42
CA LEU A 119 -1.29 2.98 13.62
C LEU A 119 -0.75 1.98 14.65
N GLN A 120 -0.41 0.76 14.22
CA GLN A 120 0.09 -0.27 15.13
C GLN A 120 1.42 0.11 15.79
N SER A 121 2.37 0.63 15.00
CA SER A 121 3.63 1.14 15.56
C SER A 121 3.42 2.36 16.45
N GLY A 122 2.49 3.25 16.11
CA GLY A 122 2.08 4.39 16.95
C GLY A 122 1.54 3.94 18.31
N LEU A 123 0.62 2.98 18.33
CA LEU A 123 0.03 2.45 19.58
C LEU A 123 1.10 1.85 20.51
N VAL A 124 2.00 1.03 19.96
CA VAL A 124 3.08 0.42 20.76
C VAL A 124 4.04 1.49 21.29
N THR A 125 4.49 2.40 20.43
CA THR A 125 5.45 3.44 20.83
C THR A 125 4.85 4.44 21.80
N ALA A 126 3.55 4.74 21.72
CA ALA A 126 2.85 5.58 22.68
C ALA A 126 2.87 4.98 24.10
N SER A 127 2.64 3.66 24.22
CA SER A 127 2.75 2.96 25.51
C SER A 127 4.16 3.03 26.09
N LEU A 128 5.18 2.77 25.27
CA LEU A 128 6.59 2.85 25.69
C LEU A 128 7.01 4.28 26.06
N ALA A 129 6.55 5.29 25.31
CA ALA A 129 6.78 6.69 25.59
C ALA A 129 6.14 7.10 26.92
N SER A 130 4.90 6.66 27.19
CA SER A 130 4.21 6.92 28.46
C SER A 130 4.98 6.36 29.66
N SER A 131 5.52 5.13 29.54
CA SER A 131 6.40 4.56 30.56
C SER A 131 7.70 5.35 30.71
N GLY A 132 8.36 5.70 29.59
CA GLY A 132 9.60 6.46 29.60
C GLY A 132 9.49 7.91 30.12
N ILE A 133 8.30 8.51 30.02
CA ILE A 133 7.99 9.83 30.60
C ILE A 133 7.94 9.74 32.13
N ARG A 134 7.32 8.69 32.68
CA ARG A 134 7.28 8.45 34.13
C ARG A 134 8.66 8.10 34.66
N GLU A 135 9.33 7.16 34.01
CA GLU A 135 10.66 6.70 34.37
C GLU A 135 11.38 6.15 33.15
N TRP A 136 12.48 6.78 32.75
CA TRP A 136 13.25 6.31 31.61
C TRP A 136 14.12 5.12 31.99
N GLN A 137 13.86 3.98 31.33
CA GLN A 137 14.62 2.75 31.47
C GLN A 137 15.29 2.40 30.12
N PRO A 138 16.62 2.16 30.05
CA PRO A 138 17.31 1.76 28.82
C PRO A 138 16.69 0.56 28.10
N GLU A 139 16.05 -0.35 28.85
CA GLU A 139 15.38 -1.56 28.40
C GLU A 139 14.23 -1.25 27.42
N LEU A 140 13.63 -0.06 27.49
CA LEU A 140 12.58 0.38 26.57
C LEU A 140 13.08 0.44 25.11
N ILE A 141 14.38 0.68 24.91
CA ILE A 141 15.01 0.66 23.59
C ILE A 141 14.94 -0.75 23.00
N ALA A 142 15.35 -1.75 23.78
CA ALA A 142 15.32 -3.16 23.37
C ALA A 142 13.89 -3.63 23.15
N ALA A 143 12.97 -3.26 24.05
CA ALA A 143 11.55 -3.60 23.95
C ALA A 143 10.94 -3.13 22.62
N TRP A 144 11.18 -1.88 22.21
CA TRP A 144 10.68 -1.40 20.91
C TRP A 144 11.36 -2.12 19.74
N GLN A 145 12.68 -2.26 19.80
CA GLN A 145 13.45 -2.88 18.73
C GLN A 145 13.01 -4.33 18.46
N ASP A 146 12.69 -5.10 19.50
CA ASP A 146 12.22 -6.48 19.38
C ASP A 146 10.77 -6.55 18.87
N ARG A 147 9.87 -5.69 19.36
CA ARG A 147 8.50 -5.63 18.86
C ARG A 147 8.48 -5.27 17.37
N TYR A 148 9.31 -4.30 16.96
CA TYR A 148 9.43 -3.92 15.55
C TYR A 148 9.93 -5.07 14.67
N ARG A 149 10.86 -5.92 15.14
CA ARG A 149 11.31 -7.11 14.39
C ARG A 149 10.15 -8.08 14.13
N ILE A 150 9.25 -8.26 15.09
CA ILE A 150 8.06 -9.12 14.93
C ILE A 150 7.10 -8.53 13.90
N LEU A 151 6.77 -7.25 14.03
CA LEU A 151 5.93 -6.51 13.08
C LEU A 151 6.50 -6.59 11.65
N ARG A 152 7.82 -6.42 11.52
CA ARG A 152 8.53 -6.55 10.25
C ARG A 152 8.46 -7.95 9.64
N LYS A 153 8.55 -9.01 10.45
CA LYS A 153 8.38 -10.38 9.94
C LYS A 153 6.98 -10.60 9.37
N GLN A 154 5.96 -10.04 10.00
CA GLN A 154 4.58 -10.10 9.50
C GLN A 154 4.46 -9.36 8.15
N GLN A 155 5.09 -8.18 7.99
CA GLN A 155 5.13 -7.44 6.70
C GLN A 155 5.74 -8.23 5.54
N SER A 156 6.73 -9.10 5.80
CA SER A 156 7.41 -9.85 4.74
C SER A 156 6.47 -10.79 3.96
N ARG A 157 5.36 -11.20 4.58
CA ARG A 157 4.31 -12.01 3.94
C ARG A 157 3.50 -11.19 2.94
N SER A 158 3.15 -9.97 3.29
CA SER A 158 2.44 -9.02 2.40
C SER A 158 3.33 -8.58 1.25
N ALA A 159 4.64 -8.40 1.49
CA ALA A 159 5.62 -8.14 0.44
C ALA A 159 5.76 -9.32 -0.55
N LEU A 160 5.57 -10.56 -0.10
CA LEU A 160 5.54 -11.73 -0.99
C LEU A 160 4.29 -11.69 -1.88
N VAL A 161 3.11 -11.39 -1.33
CA VAL A 161 1.86 -11.24 -2.11
C VAL A 161 2.03 -10.15 -3.17
N ALA A 162 2.56 -8.98 -2.78
CA ALA A 162 2.83 -7.89 -3.72
C ALA A 162 3.84 -8.28 -4.82
N ARG A 163 4.93 -8.98 -4.46
CA ARG A 163 5.92 -9.49 -5.44
C ARG A 163 5.31 -10.47 -6.43
N THR A 164 4.45 -11.36 -5.94
CA THR A 164 3.75 -12.35 -6.77
C THR A 164 2.80 -11.68 -7.76
N LEU A 165 2.08 -10.64 -7.33
CA LEU A 165 1.14 -9.90 -8.18
C LEU A 165 1.83 -8.94 -9.16
N ARG A 166 3.07 -8.54 -8.88
CA ARG A 166 3.93 -7.77 -9.81
C ARG A 166 4.54 -8.62 -10.93
N ASN A 167 4.59 -9.95 -10.79
CA ASN A 167 5.04 -10.83 -11.87
C ASN A 167 3.91 -11.07 -12.87
N GLU A 168 4.10 -10.68 -14.14
CA GLU A 168 3.08 -10.75 -15.18
C GLU A 168 2.52 -12.19 -15.38
N THR A 169 3.39 -13.19 -15.39
CA THR A 169 3.00 -14.59 -15.60
C THR A 169 2.19 -15.11 -14.42
N THR A 170 2.66 -14.86 -13.20
CA THR A 170 1.97 -15.33 -11.98
C THR A 170 0.66 -14.60 -11.75
N ARG A 171 0.61 -13.29 -12.05
CA ARG A 171 -0.61 -12.49 -11.98
C ARG A 171 -1.69 -13.00 -12.93
N ARG A 172 -1.37 -13.24 -14.21
CA ARG A 172 -2.35 -13.75 -15.19
C ARG A 172 -2.89 -15.12 -14.76
N LEU A 173 -2.02 -16.02 -14.31
CA LEU A 173 -2.42 -17.34 -13.80
C LEU A 173 -3.33 -17.24 -12.56
N LEU A 174 -2.99 -16.40 -11.59
CA LEU A 174 -3.76 -16.24 -10.36
C LEU A 174 -5.12 -15.56 -10.61
N ILE A 175 -5.17 -14.51 -11.41
CA ILE A 175 -6.42 -13.81 -11.74
C ILE A 175 -7.36 -14.74 -12.51
N ASN A 176 -6.86 -15.43 -13.54
CA ASN A 176 -7.67 -16.38 -14.29
C ASN A 176 -8.17 -17.53 -13.41
N SER A 177 -7.31 -18.04 -12.51
CA SER A 177 -7.71 -19.10 -11.57
C SER A 177 -8.74 -18.59 -10.55
N ALA A 178 -8.58 -17.39 -10.01
CA ALA A 178 -9.52 -16.81 -9.04
C ALA A 178 -10.88 -16.45 -9.66
N ALA A 179 -10.90 -16.00 -10.92
CA ALA A 179 -12.13 -15.73 -11.66
C ALA A 179 -12.91 -17.03 -11.97
N THR A 180 -12.21 -18.15 -12.10
CA THR A 180 -12.82 -19.46 -12.41
C THR A 180 -13.21 -20.23 -11.14
N PHE A 181 -12.54 -19.97 -10.01
CA PHE A 181 -12.74 -20.70 -8.75
C PHE A 181 -13.01 -19.75 -7.56
N PRO A 182 -14.29 -19.46 -7.26
CA PRO A 182 -14.71 -18.53 -6.19
C PRO A 182 -14.18 -18.88 -4.79
N SER A 183 -13.93 -20.17 -4.51
CA SER A 183 -13.39 -20.66 -3.25
C SER A 183 -11.94 -20.23 -3.00
N ILE A 184 -11.14 -20.11 -4.07
CA ILE A 184 -9.76 -19.63 -4.00
C ILE A 184 -9.75 -18.13 -3.73
N ALA A 185 -10.61 -17.37 -4.40
CA ALA A 185 -10.79 -15.94 -4.14
C ALA A 185 -11.23 -15.67 -2.68
N ALA A 186 -12.21 -16.43 -2.18
CA ALA A 186 -12.66 -16.31 -0.79
C ALA A 186 -11.57 -16.66 0.24
N THR A 187 -10.71 -17.64 -0.07
CA THR A 187 -9.58 -18.02 0.79
C THR A 187 -8.48 -16.96 0.78
N ALA A 188 -8.17 -16.37 -0.38
CA ALA A 188 -7.23 -15.27 -0.50
C ALA A 188 -7.73 -14.02 0.25
N VAL A 189 -9.03 -13.68 0.13
CA VAL A 189 -9.65 -12.59 0.88
C VAL A 189 -9.58 -12.86 2.38
N LYS A 190 -9.91 -14.08 2.84
CA LYS A 190 -9.75 -14.47 4.26
C LYS A 190 -8.31 -14.39 4.72
N TYR A 191 -7.34 -14.76 3.89
CA TYR A 191 -5.93 -14.67 4.25
C TYR A 191 -5.46 -13.21 4.38
N ILE A 192 -5.81 -12.35 3.43
CA ILE A 192 -5.50 -10.91 3.46
C ILE A 192 -6.21 -10.21 4.64
N THR A 193 -7.47 -10.57 4.92
CA THR A 193 -8.25 -9.97 6.02
C THR A 193 -7.93 -10.55 7.40
N SER A 194 -7.48 -11.81 7.51
CA SER A 194 -7.05 -12.40 8.80
C SER A 194 -5.73 -11.85 9.31
N VAL A 195 -4.93 -11.20 8.45
CA VAL A 195 -3.80 -10.38 8.90
C VAL A 195 -4.29 -9.19 9.75
N ARG A 196 -5.53 -8.69 9.56
CA ARG A 196 -6.10 -7.60 10.38
C ARG A 196 -6.55 -8.03 11.78
N SER A 197 -6.94 -9.28 12.01
CA SER A 197 -7.47 -9.71 13.32
C SER A 197 -6.38 -9.96 14.37
N ALA A 198 -5.14 -10.24 13.95
CA ALA A 198 -3.98 -10.32 14.85
C ALA A 198 -3.47 -8.94 15.34
N VAL A 199 -3.98 -7.84 14.77
CA VAL A 199 -3.55 -6.46 15.05
C VAL A 199 -4.19 -5.88 16.32
N TRP A 200 -5.30 -6.45 16.82
CA TRP A 200 -6.10 -5.88 17.91
C TRP A 200 -6.19 -6.74 19.18
N GLN A 201 -5.43 -7.84 19.26
CA GLN A 201 -5.43 -8.75 20.42
C GLN A 201 -4.15 -8.70 21.25
N GLY A 202 -3.46 -7.56 21.31
CA GLY A 202 -2.22 -7.41 22.10
C GLY A 202 -2.09 -6.06 22.75
#